data_AF-A0A8T7MNH7-F1
#
_entry.id   AF-A0A8T7MNH7-F1
#
_cell.length_a   1.000
_cell.length_b   1.000
_cell.length_c   1.000
_cell.angle_alpha   90.00
_cell.angle_beta   90.00
_cell.angle_gamma   90.00
#
_symmetry.space_group_name_H-M   'P 1'
#
loop_
_entity.id
_entity.type
_entity.pdbx_description
1 polymer ?
#
loop_
_entity_poly.entity_id
_entity_poly.type
_entity_poly.pdbx_seq_one_letter_code
_entity_poly.pdbx_strand_id
1 'polypeptide(L)'
;MAKRFISGVKPELRLAGLAPEERLAGLAPEERLAGLAPEERLAGLTPEQRLAGFTPEELQKYLDLMNQRTNPPNGENQPKN
;
A
#
# COMPACT_ATOMS: atom_id res chain seq x y z
N MET A 1 2.56 -31.16 13.18
CA MET A 1 1.97 -32.34 12.51
C MET A 1 1.26 -32.03 11.18
N ALA A 2 1.31 -30.81 10.61
CA ALA A 2 0.52 -30.46 9.42
C ALA A 2 1.21 -30.70 8.05
N LYS A 3 2.53 -30.89 8.04
CA LYS A 3 3.35 -30.87 6.81
C LYS A 3 3.16 -32.09 5.88
N ARG A 4 2.44 -33.13 6.34
CA ARG A 4 2.33 -34.43 5.65
C ARG A 4 1.00 -34.64 4.91
N PHE A 5 0.00 -33.80 5.13
CA PHE A 5 -1.33 -33.93 4.49
C PHE A 5 -1.41 -33.25 3.12
N ILE A 6 -0.60 -32.21 2.89
CA ILE A 6 -0.70 -31.36 1.69
C ILE A 6 0.07 -31.93 0.48
N SER A 7 0.98 -32.88 0.71
CA SER A 7 1.83 -33.46 -0.35
C SER A 7 1.06 -34.30 -1.37
N GLY A 8 -0.12 -34.83 -1.00
CA GLY A 8 -0.99 -35.59 -1.91
C GLY A 8 -2.09 -34.74 -2.59
N VAL A 9 -2.24 -33.48 -2.21
CA VAL A 9 -3.27 -32.58 -2.75
C VAL A 9 -2.66 -31.76 -3.88
N LYS A 10 -3.34 -31.75 -5.03
CA LYS A 10 -2.96 -30.91 -6.18
C LYS A 10 -2.84 -29.44 -5.73
N PRO A 11 -1.80 -28.70 -6.14
CA PRO A 11 -1.55 -27.33 -5.67
C PRO A 11 -2.77 -26.41 -5.74
N GLU A 12 -3.59 -26.53 -6.79
CA GLU A 12 -4.77 -25.69 -7.01
C GLU A 12 -5.87 -25.92 -5.97
N LEU A 13 -5.89 -27.10 -5.34
CA LEU A 13 -6.91 -27.49 -4.35
C LEU A 13 -6.47 -27.24 -2.90
N ARG A 14 -5.21 -26.90 -2.66
CA ARG A 14 -4.66 -26.78 -1.29
C ARG A 14 -5.29 -25.66 -0.47
N LEU A 15 -5.81 -24.63 -1.15
CA LEU A 15 -6.47 -23.48 -0.54
C LEU A 15 -7.98 -23.45 -0.84
N ALA A 16 -8.50 -24.46 -1.56
CA ALA A 16 -9.91 -24.53 -1.89
C ALA A 16 -10.74 -24.67 -0.60
N GLY A 17 -11.73 -23.79 -0.43
CA GLY A 17 -12.59 -23.76 0.76
C GLY A 17 -12.09 -22.91 1.93
N LEU A 18 -10.84 -22.41 1.90
CA LEU A 18 -10.35 -21.45 2.88
C LEU A 18 -10.82 -20.03 2.55
N ALA A 19 -11.28 -19.30 3.56
CA ALA A 19 -11.52 -17.86 3.46
C ALA A 19 -10.20 -17.11 3.20
N PRO A 20 -10.23 -15.93 2.55
CA PRO A 20 -9.02 -15.14 2.27
C PRO A 20 -8.16 -14.88 3.52
N GLU A 21 -8.79 -14.63 4.66
CA GLU A 21 -8.12 -14.37 5.94
C GLU A 21 -7.35 -15.59 6.44
N GLU A 22 -7.92 -16.78 6.28
CA GLU A 22 -7.30 -18.06 6.67
C GLU A 22 -6.11 -18.41 5.76
N ARG A 23 -6.16 -18.03 4.48
CA ARG A 23 -5.05 -18.24 3.54
C ARG A 23 -3.84 -17.37 3.87
N LEU A 24 -4.08 -16.19 4.45
CA LEU A 24 -3.04 -15.24 4.85
C LEU A 24 -2.64 -15.38 6.32
N ALA A 25 -3.25 -16.31 7.06
CA ALA A 25 -2.98 -16.54 8.46
C ALA A 25 -1.53 -17.05 8.64
N GLY A 26 -0.79 -16.39 9.53
CA GLY A 26 0.62 -16.69 9.79
C GLY A 26 1.63 -16.02 8.86
N LEU A 27 1.20 -15.29 7.83
CA LEU A 27 2.07 -14.38 7.06
C LEU A 27 2.15 -13.01 7.73
N ALA A 28 3.36 -12.45 7.81
CA ALA A 28 3.55 -11.06 8.18
C ALA A 28 2.96 -10.13 7.09
N PRO A 29 2.51 -8.91 7.42
CA PRO A 29 1.95 -7.97 6.44
C PRO A 29 2.84 -7.75 5.21
N GLU A 30 4.16 -7.72 5.39
CA GLU A 30 5.15 -7.53 4.33
C GLU A 30 5.20 -8.73 3.37
N GLU A 31 5.05 -9.95 3.91
CA GLU A 31 5.05 -11.18 3.12
C GLU A 31 3.76 -11.32 2.29
N ARG A 32 2.64 -10.77 2.76
CA ARG A 32 1.36 -10.78 2.04
C ARG A 32 1.39 -9.92 0.78
N LEU A 33 2.23 -8.88 0.77
CA LEU A 33 2.38 -7.94 -0.35
C LEU A 33 3.63 -8.23 -1.19
N ALA A 34 4.39 -9.27 -0.85
CA ALA A 34 5.59 -9.66 -1.58
C ALA A 34 5.22 -10.08 -3.02
N GLY A 35 5.92 -9.52 -4.00
CA GLY A 35 5.69 -9.78 -5.42
C GLY A 35 4.62 -8.91 -6.10
N LEU A 36 3.85 -8.12 -5.34
CA LEU A 36 2.94 -7.11 -5.92
C LEU A 36 3.68 -5.80 -6.23
N ALA A 37 3.41 -5.22 -7.40
CA ALA A 37 3.84 -3.85 -7.71
C ALA A 37 3.12 -2.84 -6.79
N PRO A 38 3.71 -1.66 -6.52
CA PRO A 38 3.10 -0.64 -5.64
C PRO A 38 1.66 -0.28 -6.03
N GLU A 39 1.37 -0.22 -7.33
CA GLU A 39 0.04 0.11 -7.86
C GLU A 39 -0.98 -0.98 -7.56
N GLU A 40 -0.57 -2.24 -7.63
CA GLU A 40 -1.42 -3.40 -7.35
C GLU A 40 -1.77 -3.51 -5.86
N ARG A 41 -0.87 -3.08 -4.98
CA ARG A 41 -1.10 -3.07 -3.52
C ARG A 41 -2.22 -2.11 -3.11
N LEU A 42 -2.46 -1.07 -3.92
CA LEU A 42 -3.50 -0.07 -3.66
C LEU A 42 -4.74 -0.27 -4.53
N ALA A 43 -4.75 -1.29 -5.39
CA ALA A 43 -5.88 -1.59 -6.25
C ALA A 43 -7.11 -1.94 -5.41
N GLY A 44 -8.26 -1.33 -5.74
CA GLY A 44 -9.51 -1.51 -5.00
C GLY A 44 -9.68 -0.65 -3.75
N LEU A 45 -8.65 0.09 -3.30
CA LEU A 45 -8.79 1.06 -2.21
C LEU A 45 -9.30 2.42 -2.70
N THR A 46 -10.26 3.01 -1.99
CA THR A 46 -10.68 4.40 -2.22
C THR A 46 -9.56 5.37 -1.81
N PRO A 47 -9.56 6.62 -2.33
CA PRO A 47 -8.58 7.62 -1.91
C PRO A 47 -8.50 7.80 -0.38
N GLU A 48 -9.64 7.78 0.31
CA GLU A 48 -9.71 7.92 1.77
C GLU A 48 -9.05 6.74 2.48
N GLN A 49 -9.30 5.52 2.01
CA GLN A 49 -8.69 4.31 2.57
C GLN A 49 -7.17 4.29 2.40
N ARG A 50 -6.65 4.84 1.31
CA ARG A 50 -5.21 4.97 1.09
C ARG A 50 -4.56 5.97 2.06
N LEU A 51 -5.32 6.95 2.52
CA LEU A 51 -4.85 7.99 3.46
C LEU A 51 -5.11 7.64 4.93
N ALA A 52 -5.84 6.58 5.23
CA ALA A 52 -6.27 6.23 6.60
C ALA A 52 -5.13 5.95 7.59
N GLY A 53 -3.88 5.82 7.13
CA GLY A 53 -2.70 5.65 7.96
C GLY A 53 -1.94 6.94 8.31
N PHE A 54 -2.35 8.09 7.77
CA PHE A 54 -1.69 9.38 8.02
C PHE A 54 -2.46 10.23 9.02
N THR A 55 -1.73 10.99 9.84
CA THR A 55 -2.37 12.00 10.69
C THR A 55 -2.76 13.24 9.87
N PRO A 56 -3.75 14.02 10.32
CA PRO A 56 -4.11 15.29 9.67
C PRO A 56 -2.91 16.23 9.50
N GLU A 57 -2.00 16.27 10.48
CA GLU A 57 -0.81 17.12 10.45
C GLU A 57 0.18 16.69 9.37
N GLU A 58 0.37 15.39 9.17
CA GLU A 58 1.23 14.84 8.11
C GLU A 58 0.71 15.18 6.72
N LEU A 59 -0.61 15.03 6.53
CA LEU A 59 -1.28 15.40 5.28
C LEU A 59 -1.19 16.89 5.02
N GLN A 60 -1.41 17.73 6.04
CA GLN A 60 -1.28 19.18 5.91
C GLN A 60 0.15 19.58 5.52
N LYS A 61 1.17 19.00 6.16
CA LYS A 61 2.57 19.27 5.82
C LYS A 61 2.90 18.88 4.37
N TYR A 62 2.34 17.77 3.88
CA TYR A 62 2.49 17.36 2.48
C TYR A 62 1.84 18.37 1.54
N LEU A 63 0.63 18.84 1.85
CA LEU A 63 -0.06 19.87 1.07
C LEU A 63 0.72 21.19 1.05
N ASP A 64 1.30 21.61 2.18
CA ASP A 64 2.12 22.81 2.27
C ASP A 64 3.38 22.71 1.40
N LEU A 65 4.05 21.54 1.40
CA LEU A 65 5.20 21.28 0.53
C LEU A 65 4.81 21.33 -0.96
N MET A 66 3.65 20.76 -1.31
CA MET A 66 3.15 20.78 -2.67
C MET A 66 2.81 22.21 -3.13
N ASN A 67 2.20 23.02 -2.25
CA ASN A 67 1.91 24.42 -2.52
C ASN A 67 3.18 25.25 -2.71
N GLN A 68 4.25 24.99 -1.96
CA GLN A 68 5.54 25.68 -2.16
C GLN A 68 6.17 25.34 -3.52
N ARG A 69 5.93 24.13 -4.04
CA ARG A 69 6.41 23.72 -5.37
C ARG A 69 5.60 24.32 -6.51
N THR A 70 4.29 24.49 -6.32
CA THR A 70 3.38 25.01 -7.36
C THR A 70 3.21 26.52 -7.30
N ASN A 71 3.48 27.14 -6.15
CA ASN A 71 3.38 28.58 -5.93
C ASN A 71 4.47 29.02 -4.93
N PRO A 72 5.72 29.18 -5.39
CA PRO A 72 6.82 29.54 -4.50
C PRO A 72 6.54 30.89 -3.83
N PRO A 73 6.78 31.02 -2.51
CA PRO A 73 6.53 32.27 -1.81
C PRO A 73 7.49 33.36 -2.34
N ASN A 74 6.93 34.25 -3.16
CA ASN A 74 7.41 35.59 -3.46
C ASN A 74 8.75 35.70 -4.25
N GLY A 75 8.65 35.80 -5.57
CA GLY A 75 9.40 36.80 -6.36
C GLY A 75 10.92 36.68 -6.58
N GLU A 76 11.60 35.61 -6.17
CA GLU A 76 13.09 35.55 -6.28
C GLU A 76 13.67 35.27 -7.68
N ASN A 77 12.93 35.47 -8.77
CA ASN A 77 13.49 35.41 -10.13
C ASN A 77 12.89 36.47 -11.06
N GLN A 78 13.04 37.75 -10.73
CA GLN A 78 13.08 38.76 -11.78
C GLN A 78 14.49 38.76 -12.37
N PRO A 79 14.71 38.40 -13.65
CA PRO A 79 15.98 38.68 -14.29
C PRO A 79 16.19 40.19 -14.22
N LYS A 80 17.28 40.62 -13.59
CA LYS A 80 17.75 42.00 -13.68
C LYS A 80 18.23 42.21 -15.11
N ASN A 81 17.34 42.64 -16.00
CA ASN A 81 17.71 43.29 -17.25
C ASN A 81 16.59 44.17 -17.77
#